data_AF-A0A6G7Z8Z5-F1
#
_entry.id   AF-A0A6G7Z8Z5-F1
#
_cell.length_a   1.000
_cell.length_b   1.000
_cell.length_c   1.000
_cell.angle_alpha   90.00
_cell.angle_beta   90.00
_cell.angle_gamma   90.00
#
_symmetry.space_group_name_H-M   'P 1'
#
loop_
_entity.id
_entity.type
_entity.pdbx_description
1 polymer ?
#
loop_
_entity_poly.entity_id
_entity_poly.type
_entity_poly.pdbx_seq_one_letter_code
_entity_poly.pdbx_strand_id
1 'polypeptide(L)'
;MKQKIKVRDIFKSTFKYIRFDMWRYLVVAILAETMVILLTKQITNRLFDLALVSAKVHGINNENFLGILFNPIAITLLLIMVVVLGSIGVVQLIAILAFADRKYHPEPLTIQSIFAPLKRLRAKDIPIFLIYIFIIMPFGNIGLTSTVTSSLQIPLFLIDFIYEFAWMKYAYITLGWILFYLNLRLFYAIIIFYNEDVNFYEALKSSWKMTRRQEFTILKIVAAIGFLSVLSILVGSMVLLVSGAFIETVLPQYQFIIETITNTLVIFWTFTTIAFASVWLIQTVTVSYHELKGTQIHIHALTPKSRRRLQLINVGVIFVYLGFSALLYMDMPNNELRNDTQIVAHRGDTKRAVENSLESLKYANEFKPDYVEMDVQEISDGTIVVFHDPDLKRIGTNSNAIYPYTWEDLSKETITSKGHESTIPTFKEYMELARSLNQKIMVEIKAHKTDSPEYLANIMQIIRDADMEHMVSFQSLDKNAIVNFKAMYPNAYTGYIIGFNLGGIEPMPVDFYSIEDTSITTRVVNDIKNQKKALYAWTINTSDLMEVYIRTNVNGIITDDPETAIQVKQDIKNGPLDRLFWSLESIVDSIN
;
A
#
# COMPACT_ATOMS: atom_id res chain seq x y z
N MET A 1 -8.80 -10.69 41.08
CA MET A 1 -8.35 -9.28 41.04
C MET A 1 -9.58 -8.37 40.88
N LYS A 2 -9.86 -7.51 41.86
CA LYS A 2 -11.06 -6.64 41.95
C LYS A 2 -10.74 -5.15 41.80
N GLN A 3 -9.58 -4.77 41.26
CA GLN A 3 -9.20 -3.36 41.13
C GLN A 3 -9.41 -2.90 39.68
N LYS A 4 -10.47 -2.11 39.45
CA LYS A 4 -10.62 -1.34 38.20
C LYS A 4 -9.70 -0.14 38.28
N ILE A 5 -8.71 -0.07 37.41
CA ILE A 5 -7.79 1.07 37.35
C ILE A 5 -8.46 2.21 36.59
N LYS A 6 -8.27 3.44 37.05
CA LYS A 6 -8.79 4.64 36.38
C LYS A 6 -7.80 5.11 35.33
N VAL A 7 -8.27 5.30 34.10
CA VAL A 7 -7.48 5.81 32.96
C VAL A 7 -6.73 7.09 33.33
N ARG A 8 -7.36 8.01 34.07
CA ARG A 8 -6.74 9.27 34.51
C ARG A 8 -5.48 9.07 35.34
N ASP A 9 -5.50 8.09 36.24
CA ASP A 9 -4.39 7.85 37.18
C ASP A 9 -3.21 7.23 36.42
N ILE A 10 -3.49 6.28 35.52
CA ILE A 10 -2.52 5.73 34.56
C ILE A 10 -1.86 6.84 33.74
N PHE A 11 -2.66 7.71 33.09
CA PHE A 11 -2.13 8.80 32.25
C PHE A 11 -1.27 9.78 33.05
N LYS A 12 -1.67 10.10 34.28
CA LYS A 12 -0.90 10.98 35.18
C LYS A 12 0.46 10.37 35.51
N SER A 13 0.48 9.08 35.83
CA SER A 13 1.70 8.31 36.08
C SER A 13 2.58 8.24 34.82
N THR A 14 2.02 7.85 33.67
CA THR A 14 2.69 7.83 32.37
C THR A 14 3.34 9.18 32.06
N PHE A 15 2.59 10.28 32.14
CA PHE A 15 3.10 11.63 31.85
C PHE A 15 4.27 11.99 32.77
N LYS A 16 4.12 11.75 34.09
CA LYS A 16 5.19 11.99 35.07
C LYS A 16 6.47 11.24 34.69
N TYR A 17 6.34 9.99 34.24
CA TYR A 17 7.48 9.15 33.91
C TYR A 17 8.15 9.51 32.59
N ILE A 18 7.37 9.84 31.56
CA ILE A 18 7.91 10.30 30.27
C ILE A 18 8.62 11.63 30.47
N ARG A 19 7.97 12.62 31.10
CA ARG A 19 8.53 13.96 31.31
C ARG A 19 9.90 13.94 32.00
N PHE A 20 10.14 12.99 32.90
CA PHE A 20 11.40 12.90 33.64
C PHE A 20 12.60 12.54 32.76
N ASP A 21 12.44 11.71 31.72
CA ASP A 21 13.55 11.25 30.86
C ASP A 21 13.18 11.21 29.37
N MET A 22 12.32 12.13 28.96
CA MET A 22 11.66 12.18 27.64
C MET A 22 12.67 12.10 26.50
N TRP A 23 13.77 12.85 26.59
CA TRP A 23 14.77 12.94 25.55
C TRP A 23 15.53 11.64 25.31
N ARG A 24 15.90 10.92 26.38
CA ARG A 24 16.55 9.62 26.22
C ARG A 24 15.58 8.59 25.67
N TYR A 25 14.31 8.67 26.08
CA TYR A 25 13.25 7.79 25.57
C TYR A 25 13.06 7.96 24.08
N LEU A 26 12.96 9.21 23.61
CA LEU A 26 12.82 9.54 22.20
C LEU A 26 14.02 9.08 21.37
N VAL A 27 15.25 9.28 21.87
CA VAL A 27 16.46 8.79 21.19
C VAL A 27 16.51 7.27 21.12
N VAL A 28 16.19 6.57 22.22
CA VAL A 28 16.16 5.09 22.23
C VAL A 28 15.12 4.58 21.24
N ALA A 29 13.92 5.17 21.20
CA ALA A 29 12.89 4.80 20.23
C ALA A 29 13.36 5.07 18.79
N ILE A 30 13.84 6.28 18.48
CA ILE A 30 14.31 6.62 17.12
C ILE A 30 15.47 5.72 16.68
N LEU A 31 16.43 5.44 17.56
CA LEU A 31 17.56 4.56 17.24
C LEU A 31 17.10 3.11 17.04
N ALA A 32 16.19 2.62 17.88
CA ALA A 32 15.62 1.29 17.74
C ALA A 32 14.88 1.16 16.39
N GLU A 33 13.99 2.10 16.08
CA GLU A 33 13.26 2.17 14.81
C GLU A 33 14.21 2.27 13.61
N THR A 34 15.19 3.16 13.65
CA THR A 34 16.15 3.35 12.54
C THR A 34 17.00 2.09 12.32
N MET A 35 17.51 1.50 13.41
CA MET A 35 18.30 0.27 13.33
C MET A 35 17.47 -0.89 12.78
N VAL A 36 16.21 -1.02 13.21
CA VAL A 36 15.27 -2.02 12.68
C VAL A 36 15.09 -1.81 11.18
N ILE A 37 14.80 -0.60 10.72
CA ILE A 37 14.58 -0.32 9.29
C ILE A 37 15.82 -0.70 8.46
N LEU A 38 17.02 -0.31 8.90
CA LEU A 38 18.27 -0.57 8.17
C LEU A 38 18.62 -2.07 8.13
N LEU A 39 18.57 -2.75 9.27
CA LEU A 39 18.90 -4.18 9.38
C LEU A 39 17.86 -5.04 8.67
N THR A 40 16.58 -4.75 8.91
CA THR A 40 15.45 -5.45 8.32
C THR A 40 15.56 -5.40 6.81
N LYS A 41 15.63 -4.20 6.23
CA LYS A 41 15.67 -4.02 4.77
C LYS A 41 16.82 -4.79 4.13
N GLN A 42 18.03 -4.74 4.70
CA GLN A 42 19.18 -5.46 4.13
C GLN A 42 19.03 -6.98 4.23
N ILE A 43 18.63 -7.50 5.38
CA ILE A 43 18.54 -8.94 5.61
C ILE A 43 17.37 -9.53 4.83
N THR A 44 16.20 -8.89 4.85
CA THR A 44 15.03 -9.37 4.12
C THR A 44 15.24 -9.34 2.62
N ASN A 45 15.81 -8.26 2.07
CA ASN A 45 16.06 -8.19 0.63
C ASN A 45 17.01 -9.31 0.19
N ARG A 46 18.08 -9.59 0.95
CA ARG A 46 19.00 -10.68 0.65
C ARG A 46 18.35 -12.06 0.74
N LEU A 47 17.56 -12.32 1.79
CA LEU A 47 16.84 -13.59 1.94
C LEU A 47 15.80 -13.77 0.83
N PHE A 48 15.11 -12.70 0.47
CA PHE A 48 14.15 -12.67 -0.63
C PHE A 48 14.84 -12.94 -1.97
N ASP A 49 15.94 -12.24 -2.27
CA ASP A 49 16.73 -12.46 -3.49
C ASP A 49 17.26 -13.89 -3.58
N LEU A 50 17.75 -14.47 -2.47
CA LEU A 50 18.17 -15.87 -2.42
C LEU A 50 16.99 -16.82 -2.67
N ALA A 51 15.80 -16.51 -2.15
CA ALA A 51 14.61 -17.30 -2.40
C ALA A 51 14.24 -17.28 -3.89
N LEU A 52 14.24 -16.09 -4.51
CA LEU A 52 13.99 -15.91 -5.94
C LEU A 52 15.01 -16.67 -6.81
N VAL A 53 16.31 -16.54 -6.51
CA VAL A 53 17.38 -17.24 -7.22
C VAL A 53 17.24 -18.76 -7.07
N SER A 54 16.87 -19.26 -5.89
CA SER A 54 16.66 -20.70 -5.66
C SER A 54 15.46 -21.27 -6.43
N ALA A 55 14.47 -20.43 -6.70
CA ALA A 55 13.32 -20.74 -7.54
C ALA A 55 13.52 -20.41 -9.02
N LYS A 56 14.67 -19.85 -9.41
CA LYS A 56 15.00 -19.41 -10.78
C LYS A 56 13.99 -18.41 -11.37
N VAL A 57 13.52 -17.48 -10.53
CA VAL A 57 12.57 -16.43 -10.92
C VAL A 57 13.16 -15.05 -10.60
N HIS A 58 12.71 -14.02 -11.32
CA HIS A 58 13.14 -12.62 -11.11
C HIS A 58 12.28 -11.88 -10.07
N GLY A 59 11.07 -12.36 -9.86
CA GLY A 59 10.07 -11.82 -8.94
C GLY A 59 8.94 -12.82 -8.74
N ILE A 60 8.13 -12.59 -7.72
CA ILE A 60 6.90 -13.33 -7.44
C ILE A 60 5.75 -12.61 -8.15
N ASN A 61 5.06 -13.29 -9.07
CA ASN A 61 3.95 -12.73 -9.82
C ASN A 61 2.78 -13.71 -9.94
N ASN A 62 1.73 -13.31 -10.66
CA ASN A 62 0.50 -14.08 -10.87
C ASN A 62 0.77 -15.52 -11.38
N GLU A 63 1.80 -15.72 -12.19
CA GLU A 63 2.06 -17.00 -12.85
C GLU A 63 2.88 -17.96 -11.99
N ASN A 64 3.83 -17.42 -11.23
CA ASN A 64 4.84 -18.23 -10.56
C ASN A 64 4.67 -18.34 -9.04
N PHE A 65 3.76 -17.58 -8.43
CA PHE A 65 3.55 -17.55 -6.98
C PHE A 65 3.37 -18.96 -6.39
N LEU A 66 2.49 -19.77 -6.99
CA LEU A 66 2.26 -21.15 -6.54
C LEU A 66 3.53 -22.01 -6.69
N GLY A 67 4.26 -21.86 -7.79
CA GLY A 67 5.52 -22.58 -8.02
C GLY A 67 6.58 -22.31 -6.96
N ILE A 68 6.65 -21.08 -6.45
CA ILE A 68 7.58 -20.69 -5.39
C ILE A 68 7.21 -21.36 -4.05
N LEU A 69 5.92 -21.47 -3.73
CA LEU A 69 5.46 -22.14 -2.51
C LEU A 69 5.82 -23.63 -2.48
N PHE A 70 5.91 -24.27 -3.64
CA PHE A 70 6.32 -25.67 -3.77
C PHE A 70 7.84 -25.88 -3.90
N ASN A 71 8.63 -24.82 -4.06
CA ASN A 71 10.09 -24.92 -4.02
C ASN A 71 10.58 -24.99 -2.56
N PRO A 72 11.16 -26.12 -2.10
CA PRO A 72 11.48 -26.32 -0.68
C PRO A 72 12.54 -25.36 -0.15
N ILE A 73 13.48 -24.91 -1.00
CA ILE A 73 14.52 -23.96 -0.60
C ILE A 73 13.91 -22.55 -0.51
N ALA A 74 13.16 -22.15 -1.52
CA ALA A 74 12.54 -20.82 -1.57
C ALA A 74 11.57 -20.62 -0.41
N ILE A 75 10.66 -21.57 -0.15
CA ILE A 75 9.72 -21.47 0.96
C ILE A 75 10.44 -21.45 2.32
N THR A 76 11.52 -22.23 2.48
CA THR A 76 12.32 -22.21 3.71
C THR A 76 12.96 -20.84 3.92
N LEU A 77 13.53 -20.23 2.88
CA LEU A 77 14.12 -18.89 2.96
C LEU A 77 13.07 -17.80 3.26
N LEU A 78 11.88 -17.89 2.66
CA LEU A 78 10.77 -16.98 2.96
C LEU A 78 10.26 -17.14 4.40
N LEU A 79 10.18 -18.36 4.92
CA LEU A 79 9.83 -18.61 6.32
C LEU A 79 10.90 -18.08 7.27
N ILE A 80 12.19 -18.28 6.96
CA ILE A 80 13.30 -17.69 7.72
C ILE A 80 13.19 -16.16 7.71
N MET A 81 12.87 -15.56 6.56
CA MET A 81 12.69 -14.12 6.43
C MET A 81 11.59 -13.60 7.38
N VAL A 82 10.42 -14.25 7.40
CA VAL A 82 9.31 -13.90 8.30
C VAL A 82 9.70 -14.04 9.77
N VAL A 83 10.43 -15.12 10.13
CA VAL A 83 10.92 -15.33 11.51
C VAL A 83 11.94 -14.26 11.91
N VAL A 84 12.87 -13.91 11.03
CA VAL A 84 13.87 -12.86 11.28
C VAL A 84 13.18 -11.51 11.47
N LEU A 85 12.27 -11.14 10.56
CA LEU A 85 11.45 -9.93 10.67
C LEU A 85 10.74 -9.83 12.01
N GLY A 86 9.99 -10.87 12.34
CA GLY A 86 9.27 -10.97 13.60
C GLY A 86 10.16 -10.86 14.83
N SER A 87 11.33 -11.51 14.78
CA SER A 87 12.31 -11.50 15.87
C SER A 87 12.90 -10.10 16.08
N ILE A 88 13.28 -9.40 15.01
CA ILE A 88 13.79 -8.02 15.09
C ILE A 88 12.72 -7.11 15.69
N GLY A 89 11.47 -7.18 15.22
CA GLY A 89 10.37 -6.38 15.75
C GLY A 89 10.11 -6.63 17.24
N VAL A 90 10.19 -7.88 17.70
CA VAL A 90 10.03 -8.19 19.13
C VAL A 90 11.22 -7.75 19.96
N VAL A 91 12.46 -7.89 19.46
CA VAL A 91 13.65 -7.35 20.14
C VAL A 91 13.53 -5.84 20.31
N GLN A 92 13.06 -5.14 19.28
CA GLN A 92 12.78 -3.71 19.33
C GLN A 92 11.75 -3.36 20.40
N LEU A 93 10.61 -4.05 20.41
CA LEU A 93 9.57 -3.85 21.43
C LEU A 93 10.10 -4.12 22.83
N ILE A 94 10.87 -5.20 23.03
CA ILE A 94 11.49 -5.53 24.32
C ILE A 94 12.51 -4.46 24.72
N ALA A 95 13.30 -3.92 23.79
CA ALA A 95 14.28 -2.88 24.10
C ALA A 95 13.61 -1.59 24.60
N ILE A 96 12.56 -1.14 23.91
CA ILE A 96 11.79 0.05 24.31
C ILE A 96 11.04 -0.21 25.62
N LEU A 97 10.47 -1.40 25.78
CA LEU A 97 9.82 -1.83 27.01
C LEU A 97 10.80 -1.88 28.19
N ALA A 98 11.96 -2.51 28.04
CA ALA A 98 12.97 -2.61 29.09
C ALA A 98 13.42 -1.22 29.55
N PHE A 99 13.50 -0.27 28.61
CA PHE A 99 13.72 1.13 28.95
C PHE A 99 12.54 1.70 29.76
N ALA A 100 11.28 1.48 29.35
CA ALA A 100 10.08 1.88 30.10
C ALA A 100 10.06 1.34 31.54
N ASP A 101 10.51 0.09 31.66
CA ASP A 101 10.37 -0.75 32.84
C ASP A 101 11.49 -0.55 33.86
N ARG A 102 12.62 0.06 33.47
CA ARG A 102 13.83 0.24 34.30
C ARG A 102 13.60 0.84 35.69
N LYS A 103 12.47 1.53 35.91
CA LYS A 103 12.13 2.18 37.19
C LYS A 103 11.52 1.20 38.20
N TYR A 104 11.07 0.05 37.73
CA TYR A 104 10.52 -1.03 38.54
C TYR A 104 11.57 -2.10 38.87
N HIS A 105 12.80 -1.96 38.36
CA HIS A 105 13.92 -2.85 38.63
C HIS A 105 15.06 -2.11 39.33
N PRO A 106 15.70 -2.71 40.34
CA PRO A 106 16.88 -2.13 40.98
C PRO A 106 18.15 -2.25 40.12
N GLU A 107 18.20 -3.22 39.21
CA GLU A 107 19.36 -3.51 38.38
C GLU A 107 19.48 -2.53 37.19
N PRO A 108 20.71 -2.18 36.77
CA PRO A 108 20.90 -1.34 35.60
C PRO A 108 20.46 -2.07 34.32
N LEU A 109 19.92 -1.30 33.37
CA LEU A 109 19.57 -1.83 32.05
C LEU A 109 20.84 -2.30 31.32
N THR A 110 20.88 -3.57 30.92
CA THR A 110 21.97 -4.15 30.15
C THR A 110 21.47 -4.71 28.83
N ILE A 111 22.36 -4.90 27.85
CA ILE A 111 21.99 -5.57 26.59
C ILE A 111 21.49 -7.00 26.88
N GLN A 112 22.08 -7.68 27.86
CA GLN A 112 21.66 -9.03 28.24
C GLN A 112 20.22 -9.10 28.72
N SER A 113 19.70 -8.08 29.42
CA SER A 113 18.29 -8.06 29.87
C SER A 113 17.30 -7.94 28.70
N ILE A 114 17.71 -7.37 27.56
CA ILE A 114 16.89 -7.28 26.35
C ILE A 114 16.78 -8.65 25.66
N PHE A 115 17.88 -9.39 25.58
CA PHE A 115 17.91 -10.70 24.90
C PHE A 115 17.55 -11.88 25.83
N ALA A 116 17.56 -11.69 27.15
CA ALA A 116 17.25 -12.76 28.10
C ALA A 116 15.86 -13.40 27.89
N PRO A 117 14.77 -12.65 27.66
CA PRO A 117 13.45 -13.25 27.38
C PRO A 117 13.46 -14.16 26.16
N LEU A 118 14.23 -13.84 25.11
CA LEU A 118 14.29 -14.62 23.87
C LEU A 118 14.84 -16.02 24.10
N LYS A 119 15.68 -16.23 25.12
CA LYS A 119 16.18 -17.56 25.48
C LYS A 119 15.05 -18.49 25.97
N ARG A 120 13.90 -17.94 26.37
CA ARG A 120 12.71 -18.68 26.78
C ARG A 120 11.79 -19.03 25.62
N LEU A 121 12.06 -18.56 24.40
CA LEU A 121 11.31 -18.90 23.20
C LEU A 121 11.74 -20.29 22.71
N ARG A 122 10.87 -21.29 22.88
CA ARG A 122 11.15 -22.66 22.44
C ARG A 122 10.72 -22.84 20.98
N ALA A 123 11.27 -23.83 20.28
CA ALA A 123 10.91 -24.12 18.89
C ALA A 123 9.39 -24.31 18.69
N LYS A 124 8.71 -24.97 19.64
CA LYS A 124 7.25 -25.16 19.61
C LYS A 124 6.43 -23.87 19.80
N ASP A 125 7.06 -22.81 20.33
CA ASP A 125 6.41 -21.51 20.52
C ASP A 125 6.51 -20.65 19.24
N ILE A 126 7.37 -21.00 18.27
CA ILE A 126 7.59 -20.22 17.03
C ILE A 126 6.31 -20.04 16.21
N PRO A 127 5.48 -21.07 15.93
CA PRO A 127 4.25 -20.86 15.16
C PRO A 127 3.29 -19.89 15.86
N ILE A 128 3.16 -19.99 17.18
CA ILE A 128 2.32 -19.12 18.01
C ILE A 128 2.85 -17.69 17.98
N PHE A 129 4.17 -17.54 18.03
CA PHE A 129 4.87 -16.28 17.93
C PHE A 129 4.64 -15.59 16.58
N LEU A 130 4.69 -16.34 15.47
CA LEU A 130 4.38 -15.82 14.13
C LEU A 130 2.93 -15.37 14.02
N ILE A 131 1.98 -16.16 14.55
CA ILE A 131 0.57 -15.75 14.62
C ILE A 131 0.41 -14.47 15.45
N TYR A 132 1.13 -14.35 16.57
CA TYR A 132 1.09 -13.13 17.38
C TYR A 132 1.60 -11.91 16.61
N ILE A 133 2.72 -12.04 15.89
CA ILE A 133 3.26 -10.98 15.04
C ILE A 133 2.23 -10.54 14.00
N PHE A 134 1.55 -11.50 13.36
CA PHE A 134 0.47 -11.21 12.41
C PHE A 134 -0.71 -10.50 13.07
N ILE A 135 -1.09 -10.89 14.29
CA ILE A 135 -2.17 -10.22 15.05
C ILE A 135 -1.81 -8.78 15.39
N ILE A 136 -0.59 -8.51 15.85
CA ILE A 136 -0.15 -7.15 16.23
C ILE A 136 0.18 -6.27 15.03
N MET A 137 0.40 -6.87 13.86
CA MET A 137 0.67 -6.11 12.65
C MET A 137 -0.57 -5.29 12.29
N PRO A 138 -0.45 -3.97 12.14
CA PRO A 138 -1.52 -3.20 11.54
C PRO A 138 -1.62 -3.64 10.08
N PHE A 139 -2.71 -4.31 9.71
CA PHE A 139 -3.11 -4.44 8.31
C PHE A 139 -3.48 -3.01 7.85
N GLY A 140 -2.50 -2.27 7.32
CA GLY A 140 -2.71 -0.93 6.79
C GLY A 140 -3.59 -1.02 5.55
N ASN A 141 -4.72 -0.30 5.49
CA ASN A 141 -4.81 1.13 5.18
C ASN A 141 -5.08 2.11 6.35
N ILE A 142 -5.03 1.66 7.62
CA ILE A 142 -5.28 2.55 8.76
C ILE A 142 -3.99 3.23 9.22
N GLY A 143 -3.70 4.43 8.68
CA GLY A 143 -3.00 5.60 9.25
C GLY A 143 -1.73 5.50 10.13
N LEU A 144 -1.21 4.33 10.45
CA LEU A 144 -0.03 4.10 11.31
C LEU A 144 0.83 2.98 10.72
N THR A 145 1.16 3.08 9.44
CA THR A 145 2.06 2.11 8.81
C THR A 145 3.51 2.44 9.14
N SER A 146 4.23 1.46 9.68
CA SER A 146 5.69 1.46 9.61
C SER A 146 6.11 1.20 8.16
N THR A 147 7.31 1.62 7.75
CA THR A 147 7.88 1.35 6.42
C THR A 147 7.96 -0.14 6.06
N VAL A 148 7.88 -1.04 7.05
CA VAL A 148 7.87 -2.50 6.86
C VAL A 148 6.44 -3.04 6.63
N THR A 149 5.43 -2.39 7.22
CA THR A 149 4.03 -2.81 7.06
C THR A 149 3.35 -2.14 5.88
N SER A 150 3.86 -1.00 5.40
CA SER A 150 3.39 -0.35 4.17
C SER A 150 3.64 -1.21 2.92
N SER A 151 4.68 -2.05 2.90
CA SER A 151 4.93 -2.99 1.79
C SER A 151 4.06 -4.25 1.83
N LEU A 152 3.19 -4.40 2.83
CA LEU A 152 2.28 -5.53 3.00
C LEU A 152 0.81 -5.09 2.89
N GLN A 153 0.56 -3.95 2.25
CA GLN A 153 -0.79 -3.48 1.97
C GLN A 153 -1.51 -4.45 1.03
N ILE A 154 -2.81 -4.61 1.24
CA ILE A 154 -3.67 -5.35 0.32
C ILE A 154 -3.90 -4.43 -0.89
N PRO A 155 -3.55 -4.86 -2.11
CA PRO A 155 -3.83 -4.13 -3.35
C PRO A 155 -5.27 -3.63 -3.42
N LEU A 156 -5.49 -2.41 -3.94
CA LEU A 156 -6.82 -1.79 -3.95
C LEU A 156 -7.83 -2.61 -4.75
N PHE A 157 -7.42 -3.18 -5.89
CA PHE A 157 -8.31 -4.05 -6.68
C PHE A 157 -8.81 -5.27 -5.89
N LEU A 158 -8.02 -5.82 -4.97
CA LEU A 158 -8.46 -6.91 -4.09
C LEU A 158 -9.46 -6.40 -3.05
N ILE A 159 -9.27 -5.18 -2.55
CA ILE A 159 -10.22 -4.55 -1.65
C ILE A 159 -11.53 -4.31 -2.40
N ASP A 160 -11.50 -3.74 -3.59
CA ASP A 160 -12.69 -3.49 -4.40
C ASP A 160 -13.44 -4.80 -4.70
N PHE A 161 -12.71 -5.86 -5.08
CA PHE A 161 -13.25 -7.20 -5.25
C PHE A 161 -13.88 -7.74 -3.94
N ILE A 162 -13.22 -7.58 -2.79
CA ILE A 162 -13.78 -7.99 -1.49
C ILE A 162 -15.07 -7.22 -1.18
N TYR A 163 -15.15 -5.93 -1.54
CA TYR A 163 -16.27 -5.06 -1.22
C TYR A 163 -17.45 -5.24 -2.17
N GLU A 164 -17.19 -5.72 -3.38
CA GLU A 164 -18.20 -6.09 -4.37
C GLU A 164 -19.05 -7.27 -3.91
N PHE A 165 -18.45 -8.29 -3.28
CA PHE A 165 -19.20 -9.43 -2.74
C PHE A 165 -19.58 -9.24 -1.27
N ALA A 166 -20.88 -9.12 -0.98
CA ALA A 166 -21.38 -8.90 0.38
C ALA A 166 -20.80 -9.87 1.43
N TRP A 167 -20.70 -11.17 1.14
CA TRP A 167 -20.15 -12.15 2.08
C TRP A 167 -18.64 -11.95 2.35
N MET A 168 -17.86 -11.58 1.32
CA MET A 168 -16.43 -11.29 1.46
C MET A 168 -16.23 -10.02 2.27
N LYS A 169 -17.02 -8.97 1.98
CA LYS A 169 -17.05 -7.72 2.75
C LYS A 169 -17.32 -7.98 4.23
N TYR A 170 -18.36 -8.75 4.56
CA TYR A 170 -18.67 -9.08 5.96
C TYR A 170 -17.60 -9.97 6.60
N ALA A 171 -17.00 -10.91 5.85
CA ALA A 171 -15.89 -11.73 6.35
C ALA A 171 -14.65 -10.89 6.66
N TYR A 172 -14.29 -9.96 5.77
CA TYR A 172 -13.16 -9.04 5.95
C TYR A 172 -13.37 -8.10 7.15
N ILE A 173 -14.55 -7.49 7.26
CA ILE A 173 -14.91 -6.65 8.42
C ILE A 173 -14.87 -7.47 9.72
N THR A 174 -15.40 -8.69 9.70
CA THR A 174 -15.40 -9.60 10.86
C THR A 174 -13.98 -9.99 11.26
N LEU A 175 -13.11 -10.31 10.30
CA LEU A 175 -11.70 -10.59 10.54
C LEU A 175 -11.02 -9.38 11.20
N GLY A 176 -11.28 -8.17 10.71
CA GLY A 176 -10.79 -6.93 11.32
C GLY A 176 -11.21 -6.79 12.79
N TRP A 177 -12.49 -7.03 13.11
CA TRP A 177 -12.97 -6.99 14.50
C TRP A 177 -12.38 -8.08 15.38
N ILE A 178 -12.16 -9.29 14.85
CA ILE A 178 -11.48 -10.38 15.57
C ILE A 178 -10.05 -9.98 15.91
N LEU A 179 -9.29 -9.49 14.94
CA LEU A 179 -7.91 -9.06 15.14
C LEU A 179 -7.83 -7.89 16.13
N PHE A 180 -8.73 -6.91 16.01
CA PHE A 180 -8.84 -5.81 16.97
C PHE A 180 -9.11 -6.30 18.40
N TYR A 181 -10.07 -7.22 18.56
CA TYR A 181 -10.37 -7.81 19.86
C TYR A 181 -9.15 -8.57 20.40
N LEU A 182 -8.48 -9.39 19.58
CA LEU A 182 -7.28 -10.12 19.98
C LEU A 182 -6.16 -9.17 20.44
N ASN A 183 -5.95 -8.04 19.77
CA ASN A 183 -5.00 -7.00 20.20
C ASN A 183 -5.32 -6.47 21.60
N LEU A 184 -6.59 -6.18 21.91
CA LEU A 184 -7.00 -5.76 23.25
C LEU A 184 -6.76 -6.85 24.31
N ARG A 185 -6.94 -8.12 23.95
CA ARG A 185 -6.77 -9.26 24.87
C ARG A 185 -5.30 -9.60 25.13
N LEU A 186 -4.45 -9.40 24.13
CA LEU A 186 -3.02 -9.69 24.15
C LEU A 186 -2.16 -8.45 24.46
N PHE A 187 -2.80 -7.36 24.91
CA PHE A 187 -2.18 -6.06 25.23
C PHE A 187 -0.99 -6.14 26.20
N TYR A 188 -1.01 -7.08 27.15
CA TYR A 188 0.06 -7.25 28.14
C TYR A 188 1.04 -8.39 27.81
N ALA A 189 0.90 -9.06 26.66
CA ALA A 189 1.65 -10.27 26.36
C ALA A 189 3.17 -10.06 26.39
N ILE A 190 3.68 -9.01 25.73
CA ILE A 190 5.12 -8.74 25.65
C ILE A 190 5.68 -8.32 27.01
N ILE A 191 4.97 -7.52 27.80
CA ILE A 191 5.46 -7.12 29.13
C ILE A 191 5.46 -8.28 30.12
N ILE A 192 4.47 -9.16 30.04
CA ILE A 192 4.47 -10.41 30.82
C ILE A 192 5.63 -11.30 30.38
N PHE A 193 5.83 -11.48 29.06
CA PHE A 193 6.92 -12.28 28.53
C PHE A 193 8.30 -11.72 28.88
N TYR A 194 8.43 -10.41 29.04
CA TYR A 194 9.64 -9.75 29.51
C TYR A 194 9.88 -9.99 31.00
N ASN A 195 8.91 -9.63 31.85
CA ASN A 195 9.06 -9.57 33.30
C ASN A 195 8.87 -10.90 34.04
N GLU A 196 8.03 -11.80 33.54
CA GLU A 196 7.72 -13.07 34.21
C GLU A 196 8.61 -14.19 33.68
N ASP A 197 8.96 -15.16 34.53
CA ASP A 197 9.71 -16.35 34.14
C ASP A 197 8.81 -17.41 33.49
N VAL A 198 8.25 -17.05 32.34
CA VAL A 198 7.29 -17.87 31.60
C VAL A 198 7.69 -17.95 30.12
N ASN A 199 7.25 -19.02 29.47
CA ASN A 199 7.37 -19.13 28.01
C ASN A 199 6.32 -18.23 27.32
N PHE A 200 6.50 -18.02 26.00
CA PHE A 200 5.68 -17.08 25.24
C PHE A 200 4.17 -17.45 25.24
N TYR A 201 3.84 -18.73 25.12
CA TYR A 201 2.45 -19.19 25.17
C TYR A 201 1.77 -18.88 26.52
N GLU A 202 2.47 -19.14 27.63
CA GLU A 202 1.95 -18.81 28.96
C GLU A 202 1.81 -17.29 29.15
N ALA A 203 2.69 -16.49 28.56
CA ALA A 203 2.56 -15.02 28.57
C ALA A 203 1.27 -14.55 27.86
N LEU A 204 0.92 -15.13 26.71
CA LEU A 204 -0.34 -14.83 26.00
C LEU A 204 -1.56 -15.19 26.86
N LYS A 205 -1.53 -16.37 27.50
CA LYS A 205 -2.60 -16.83 28.39
C LYS A 205 -2.75 -15.95 29.62
N SER A 206 -1.65 -15.51 30.21
CA SER A 206 -1.64 -14.57 31.33
C SER A 206 -2.16 -13.19 30.91
N SER A 207 -1.77 -12.69 29.74
CA SER A 207 -2.34 -11.45 29.18
C SER A 207 -3.85 -11.57 29.04
N TRP A 208 -4.35 -12.68 28.47
CA TRP A 208 -5.78 -12.92 28.32
C TRP A 208 -6.53 -12.89 29.66
N LYS A 209 -5.97 -13.49 30.70
CA LYS A 209 -6.57 -13.47 32.04
C LYS A 209 -6.57 -12.05 32.63
N MET A 210 -5.49 -11.31 32.45
CA MET A 210 -5.27 -10.00 33.05
C MET A 210 -6.09 -8.90 32.37
N THR A 211 -6.32 -9.00 31.07
CA THR A 211 -7.18 -8.06 30.31
C THR A 211 -8.67 -8.29 30.55
N ARG A 212 -9.05 -9.41 31.17
CA ARG A 212 -10.45 -9.72 31.47
C ARG A 212 -11.06 -8.68 32.41
N ARG A 213 -12.17 -8.06 31.97
CA ARG A 213 -12.87 -6.94 32.63
C ARG A 213 -12.13 -5.60 32.60
N GLN A 214 -11.02 -5.50 31.87
CA GLN A 214 -10.24 -4.26 31.66
C GLN A 214 -10.30 -3.82 30.18
N GLU A 215 -11.04 -4.51 29.33
CA GLU A 215 -11.07 -4.30 27.87
C GLU A 215 -11.47 -2.86 27.53
N PHE A 216 -12.50 -2.34 28.18
CA PHE A 216 -12.93 -0.95 28.01
C PHE A 216 -11.92 0.08 28.53
N THR A 217 -11.15 -0.25 29.57
CA THR A 217 -10.09 0.62 30.09
C THR A 217 -8.95 0.71 29.08
N ILE A 218 -8.51 -0.44 28.56
CA ILE A 218 -7.46 -0.54 27.53
C ILE A 218 -7.90 0.18 26.25
N LEU A 219 -9.16 -0.04 25.82
CA LEU A 219 -9.72 0.64 24.65
C LEU A 219 -9.66 2.17 24.80
N LYS A 220 -10.07 2.71 25.95
CA LYS A 220 -9.99 4.17 26.20
C LYS A 220 -8.57 4.69 26.16
N ILE A 221 -7.60 3.92 26.68
CA ILE A 221 -6.19 4.29 26.63
C ILE A 221 -5.71 4.36 25.18
N VAL A 222 -5.91 3.29 24.41
CA VAL A 222 -5.47 3.20 23.01
C VAL A 222 -6.17 4.26 22.16
N ALA A 223 -7.48 4.44 22.31
CA ALA A 223 -8.25 5.44 21.60
C ALA A 223 -7.80 6.87 21.92
N ALA A 224 -7.48 7.18 23.19
CA ALA A 224 -7.00 8.51 23.58
C ALA A 224 -5.62 8.82 22.99
N ILE A 225 -4.68 7.86 23.03
CA ILE A 225 -3.35 8.03 22.43
C ILE A 225 -3.47 8.16 20.91
N GLY A 226 -4.26 7.29 20.27
CA GLY A 226 -4.51 7.32 18.83
C GLY A 226 -5.13 8.65 18.38
N PHE A 227 -6.20 9.10 19.04
CA PHE A 227 -6.86 10.36 18.74
C PHE A 227 -5.93 11.57 18.86
N LEU A 228 -5.16 11.66 19.95
CA LEU A 228 -4.19 12.76 20.14
C LEU A 228 -3.09 12.75 19.08
N SER A 229 -2.67 11.55 18.65
CA SER A 229 -1.64 11.40 17.61
C SER A 229 -2.16 11.85 16.25
N VAL A 230 -3.36 11.41 15.86
CA VAL A 230 -4.01 11.85 14.62
C VAL A 230 -4.23 13.36 14.62
N LEU A 231 -4.75 13.92 15.71
CA LEU A 231 -4.96 15.36 15.84
C LEU A 231 -3.65 16.14 15.71
N SER A 232 -2.58 15.66 16.34
CA SER A 232 -1.24 16.26 16.25
C SER A 232 -0.70 16.24 14.82
N ILE A 233 -0.85 15.12 14.09
CA ILE A 233 -0.45 14.99 12.69
C ILE A 233 -1.23 15.97 11.82
N LEU A 234 -2.56 16.00 11.93
CA LEU A 234 -3.41 16.89 11.13
C LEU A 234 -3.07 18.37 11.35
N VAL A 235 -3.06 18.81 12.61
CA VAL A 235 -2.79 20.21 12.94
C VAL A 235 -1.37 20.62 12.56
N GLY A 236 -0.37 19.81 12.88
CA GLY A 236 1.02 20.14 12.57
C GLY A 236 1.32 20.13 11.07
N SER A 237 0.77 19.17 10.33
CA SER A 237 0.93 19.13 8.87
C SER A 237 0.23 20.31 8.20
N MET A 238 -0.98 20.65 8.64
CA MET A 238 -1.71 21.83 8.14
C MET A 238 -0.90 23.12 8.37
N VAL A 239 -0.35 23.33 9.56
CA VAL A 239 0.46 24.52 9.87
C VAL A 239 1.69 24.59 8.96
N LEU A 240 2.40 23.47 8.77
CA LEU A 240 3.60 23.41 7.94
C LEU A 240 3.27 23.66 6.46
N LEU A 241 2.23 23.02 5.93
CA LEU A 241 1.82 23.17 4.52
C LEU A 241 1.34 24.58 4.21
N VAL A 242 0.49 25.17 5.07
CA VAL A 242 0.03 26.57 4.91
C VAL A 242 1.20 27.54 4.98
N SER A 243 2.16 27.31 5.90
CA SER A 243 3.36 28.13 5.99
C SER A 243 4.23 28.01 4.75
N GLY A 244 4.43 26.79 4.23
CA GLY A 244 5.18 26.54 2.99
C GLY A 244 4.57 27.23 1.79
N ALA A 245 3.25 27.05 1.59
CA ALA A 245 2.50 27.70 0.52
C ALA A 245 2.59 29.23 0.60
N PHE A 246 2.48 29.80 1.81
CA PHE A 246 2.65 31.25 1.99
C PHE A 246 4.06 31.71 1.59
N ILE A 247 5.13 31.02 2.02
CA ILE A 247 6.51 31.39 1.68
C ILE A 247 6.74 31.28 0.16
N GLU A 248 6.15 30.27 -0.47
CA GLU A 248 6.21 30.09 -1.93
C GLU A 248 5.61 31.28 -2.68
N THR A 249 4.49 31.84 -2.21
CA THR A 249 3.90 33.05 -2.85
C THR A 249 4.82 34.28 -2.78
N VAL A 250 5.66 34.37 -1.75
CA VAL A 250 6.60 35.49 -1.55
C VAL A 250 7.90 35.28 -2.33
N LEU A 251 8.32 34.02 -2.50
CA LEU A 251 9.60 33.63 -3.09
C LEU A 251 9.43 32.55 -4.17
N PRO A 252 8.70 32.81 -5.27
CA PRO A 252 8.37 31.81 -6.29
C PRO A 252 9.62 31.24 -6.98
N GLN A 253 10.71 32.01 -7.07
CA GLN A 253 11.97 31.56 -7.63
C GLN A 253 12.64 30.41 -6.86
N TYR A 254 12.19 30.12 -5.63
CA TYR A 254 12.70 29.04 -4.77
C TYR A 254 11.66 27.94 -4.50
N GLN A 255 10.60 27.85 -5.31
CA GLN A 255 9.49 26.90 -5.14
C GLN A 255 9.96 25.49 -4.77
N PHE A 256 10.82 24.89 -5.59
CA PHE A 256 11.31 23.53 -5.35
C PHE A 256 11.99 23.35 -3.98
N ILE A 257 12.80 24.33 -3.56
CA ILE A 257 13.51 24.29 -2.26
C ILE A 257 12.50 24.42 -1.12
N ILE A 258 11.53 25.33 -1.24
CA ILE A 258 10.49 25.55 -0.24
C ILE A 258 9.62 24.29 -0.09
N GLU A 259 9.21 23.69 -1.20
CA GLU A 259 8.45 22.44 -1.23
C GLU A 259 9.24 21.30 -0.56
N THR A 260 10.52 21.13 -0.93
CA THR A 260 11.44 20.14 -0.33
C THR A 260 11.51 20.28 1.18
N ILE A 261 11.75 21.51 1.67
CA ILE A 261 11.88 21.78 3.11
C ILE A 261 10.55 21.51 3.82
N THR A 262 9.44 21.99 3.25
CA THR A 262 8.10 21.85 3.84
C THR A 262 7.72 20.38 3.98
N ASN A 263 7.86 19.59 2.91
CA ASN A 263 7.60 18.15 2.93
C ASN A 263 8.53 17.41 3.90
N THR A 264 9.81 17.77 3.94
CA THR A 264 10.77 17.19 4.91
C THR A 264 10.32 17.44 6.36
N LEU A 265 9.85 18.65 6.66
CA LEU A 265 9.34 19.00 7.99
C LEU A 265 8.04 18.26 8.34
N VAL A 266 7.12 18.10 7.38
CA VAL A 266 5.89 17.32 7.57
C VAL A 266 6.19 15.85 7.85
N ILE A 267 7.11 15.25 7.09
CA ILE A 267 7.57 13.87 7.31
C ILE A 267 8.20 13.74 8.70
N PHE A 268 9.10 14.66 9.06
CA PHE A 268 9.74 14.68 10.37
C PHE A 268 8.73 14.81 11.51
N TRP A 269 7.73 15.68 11.37
CA TRP A 269 6.66 15.88 12.36
C TRP A 269 5.82 14.61 12.53
N THR A 270 5.38 14.02 11.43
CA THR A 270 4.58 12.79 11.42
C THR A 270 5.36 11.65 12.08
N PHE A 271 6.61 11.42 11.66
CA PHE A 271 7.47 10.40 12.23
C PHE A 271 7.71 10.61 13.73
N THR A 272 8.00 11.84 14.15
CA THR A 272 8.20 12.18 15.57
C THR A 272 6.93 11.97 16.38
N THR A 273 5.76 12.30 15.83
CA THR A 273 4.47 12.09 16.48
C THR A 273 4.19 10.60 16.68
N ILE A 274 4.42 9.77 15.66
CA ILE A 274 4.27 8.31 15.73
C ILE A 274 5.23 7.72 16.76
N ALA A 275 6.50 8.13 16.75
CA ALA A 275 7.49 7.69 17.74
C ALA A 275 7.10 8.11 19.16
N PHE A 276 6.52 9.31 19.34
CA PHE A 276 6.04 9.75 20.64
C PHE A 276 4.81 8.95 21.10
N ALA A 277 3.90 8.65 20.19
CA ALA A 277 2.72 7.83 20.45
C ALA A 277 3.10 6.40 20.90
N SER A 278 4.09 5.79 20.24
CA SER A 278 4.59 4.45 20.62
C SER A 278 5.22 4.45 22.01
N VAL A 279 6.01 5.48 22.33
CA VAL A 279 6.57 5.70 23.67
C VAL A 279 5.48 5.84 24.73
N TRP A 280 4.44 6.64 24.44
CA TRP A 280 3.30 6.79 25.34
C TRP A 280 2.54 5.49 25.56
N LEU A 281 2.33 4.72 24.50
CA LEU A 281 1.64 3.45 24.56
C LEU A 281 2.42 2.44 25.41
N ILE A 282 3.72 2.27 25.14
CA ILE A 282 4.58 1.31 25.85
C ILE A 282 4.73 1.71 27.33
N GLN A 283 4.96 2.99 27.62
CA GLN A 283 5.03 3.44 29.00
C GLN A 283 3.68 3.24 29.71
N THR A 284 2.56 3.44 29.02
CA THR A 284 1.23 3.21 29.59
C THR A 284 0.95 1.73 29.85
N VAL A 285 1.33 0.85 28.94
CA VAL A 285 1.29 -0.62 29.13
C VAL A 285 2.08 -0.98 30.39
N THR A 286 3.28 -0.41 30.54
CA THR A 286 4.18 -0.64 31.66
C THR A 286 3.58 -0.22 33.00
N VAL A 287 3.10 1.02 33.08
CA VAL A 287 2.43 1.54 34.28
C VAL A 287 1.21 0.71 34.63
N SER A 288 0.35 0.43 33.64
CA SER A 288 -0.89 -0.31 33.86
C SER A 288 -0.63 -1.75 34.33
N TYR A 289 0.41 -2.39 33.78
CA TYR A 289 0.85 -3.72 34.21
C TYR A 289 1.29 -3.72 35.68
N HIS A 290 2.18 -2.81 36.07
CA HIS A 290 2.68 -2.75 37.44
C HIS A 290 1.62 -2.29 38.45
N GLU A 291 0.71 -1.40 38.07
CA GLU A 291 -0.44 -1.04 38.91
C GLU A 291 -1.38 -2.22 39.13
N LEU A 292 -1.63 -3.05 38.11
CA LEU A 292 -2.42 -4.28 38.27
C LEU A 292 -1.73 -5.32 39.16
N LYS A 293 -0.39 -5.39 39.12
CA LYS A 293 0.42 -6.29 39.97
C LYS A 293 0.67 -5.73 41.37
N GLY A 294 0.42 -4.45 41.61
CA GLY A 294 0.73 -3.79 42.88
C GLY A 294 2.24 -3.63 43.12
N THR A 295 3.05 -3.57 42.07
CA THR A 295 4.52 -3.44 42.18
C THR A 295 4.91 -2.03 42.62
N GLN A 296 5.86 -1.93 43.54
CA GLN A 296 6.40 -0.65 44.01
C GLN A 296 7.57 -0.17 43.12
N ILE A 297 7.80 1.13 43.11
CA ILE A 297 8.86 1.76 42.30
C ILE A 297 10.17 1.73 43.10
N HIS A 298 11.28 1.38 42.44
CA HIS A 298 12.62 1.51 43.02
C HIS A 298 13.24 2.84 42.56
N ILE A 299 13.46 3.77 43.50
CA ILE A 299 13.88 5.16 43.21
C ILE A 299 15.41 5.28 42.95
N HIS A 300 16.17 4.19 42.98
CA HIS A 300 17.64 4.28 42.96
C HIS A 300 18.22 4.55 41.57
N ALA A 301 18.96 5.65 41.48
CA ALA A 301 19.83 6.13 40.38
C ALA A 301 19.15 6.76 39.14
N LEU A 302 18.45 7.88 39.34
CA LEU A 302 18.08 8.80 38.26
C LEU A 302 18.71 10.20 38.43
N THR A 303 20.04 10.25 38.60
CA THR A 303 20.80 11.51 38.46
C THR A 303 21.55 11.51 37.12
N PRO A 304 21.15 12.34 36.14
CA PRO A 304 21.86 12.40 34.86
C PRO A 304 23.19 13.14 35.04
N LYS A 305 24.33 12.43 34.92
CA LYS A 305 25.69 13.00 35.06
C LYS A 305 26.08 14.06 34.01
N SER A 306 25.35 14.26 32.91
CA SER A 306 25.51 15.49 32.08
C SER A 306 24.32 15.72 31.13
N ARG A 307 23.57 16.82 31.32
CA ARG A 307 22.49 17.23 30.39
C ARG A 307 23.03 17.71 29.03
N ARG A 308 24.18 18.38 29.03
CA ARG A 308 24.73 19.08 27.84
C ARG A 308 25.24 18.13 26.75
N ARG A 309 25.99 17.08 27.11
CA ARG A 309 26.52 16.10 26.14
C ARG A 309 25.40 15.34 25.44
N LEU A 310 24.36 14.95 26.19
CA LEU A 310 23.16 14.32 25.64
C LEU A 310 22.39 15.26 24.72
N GLN A 311 22.22 16.53 25.08
CA GLN A 311 21.56 17.51 24.21
C GLN A 311 22.29 17.68 22.87
N LEU A 312 23.63 17.72 22.86
CA LEU A 312 24.41 17.82 21.63
C LEU A 312 24.27 16.57 20.74
N ILE A 313 24.24 15.37 21.34
CA ILE A 313 23.99 14.12 20.61
C ILE A 313 22.60 14.15 19.97
N ASN A 314 21.59 14.62 20.69
CA ASN A 314 20.22 14.70 20.18
C ASN A 314 20.10 15.66 19.00
N VAL A 315 20.73 16.83 19.10
CA VAL A 315 20.78 17.80 18.00
C VAL A 315 21.48 17.18 16.79
N GLY A 316 22.60 16.47 16.99
CA GLY A 316 23.29 15.74 15.92
C GLY A 316 22.40 14.70 15.22
N VAL A 317 21.66 13.89 15.98
CA VAL A 317 20.74 12.88 15.42
C VAL A 317 19.62 13.53 14.60
N ILE A 318 19.06 14.65 15.07
CA ILE A 318 18.04 15.40 14.32
C ILE A 318 18.61 15.92 13.00
N PHE A 319 19.80 16.53 13.00
CA PHE A 319 20.43 17.02 11.78
C PHE A 319 20.78 15.90 10.79
N VAL A 320 21.25 14.74 11.29
CA VAL A 320 21.51 13.57 10.43
C VAL A 320 20.22 13.06 9.81
N TYR A 321 19.13 12.99 10.58
CA TYR A 321 17.83 12.58 10.06
C TYR A 321 17.28 13.57 9.03
N LEU A 322 17.33 14.87 9.32
CA LEU A 322 16.90 15.92 8.39
C LEU A 322 17.73 15.90 7.10
N GLY A 323 19.05 15.72 7.21
CA GLY A 323 19.95 15.59 6.06
C GLY A 323 19.64 14.34 5.24
N PHE A 324 19.40 13.20 5.88
CA PHE A 324 19.02 11.96 5.19
C PHE A 324 17.66 12.07 4.50
N SER A 325 16.64 12.64 5.15
CA SER A 325 15.33 12.87 4.56
C SER A 325 15.39 13.84 3.39
N ALA A 326 16.19 14.91 3.48
CA ALA A 326 16.43 15.83 2.38
C ALA A 326 17.12 15.13 1.19
N LEU A 327 18.11 14.27 1.45
CA LEU A 327 18.76 13.47 0.40
C LEU A 327 17.77 12.53 -0.28
N LEU A 328 16.91 11.83 0.48
CA LEU A 328 15.86 10.97 -0.10
C LEU A 328 14.86 11.74 -0.96
N TYR A 329 14.51 12.96 -0.56
CA TYR A 329 13.63 13.82 -1.36
C TYR A 329 14.34 14.34 -2.61
N MET A 330 15.62 14.71 -2.51
CA MET A 330 16.42 15.17 -3.65
C MET A 330 16.75 14.07 -4.66
N ASP A 331 16.84 12.81 -4.22
CA ASP A 331 16.99 11.62 -5.08
C ASP A 331 15.67 11.21 -5.77
N MET A 332 14.52 11.80 -5.41
CA MET A 332 13.33 11.68 -6.26
C MET A 332 13.68 12.25 -7.63
N PRO A 333 13.42 11.53 -8.72
CA PRO A 333 13.81 11.96 -10.05
C PRO A 333 13.17 13.31 -10.36
N ASN A 334 13.94 14.37 -10.15
CA ASN A 334 13.58 15.75 -10.41
C ASN A 334 13.84 16.03 -11.90
N ASN A 335 13.33 15.13 -12.74
CA ASN A 335 13.40 15.31 -14.17
C ASN A 335 12.54 16.53 -14.46
N GLU A 336 13.14 17.55 -15.10
CA GLU A 336 12.45 18.66 -15.75
C GLU A 336 11.05 18.20 -16.18
N LEU A 337 10.00 18.84 -15.66
CA LEU A 337 8.59 18.53 -15.86
C LEU A 337 8.25 18.33 -17.35
N ARG A 338 8.59 17.17 -17.90
CA ARG A 338 8.15 16.69 -19.20
C ARG A 338 6.88 15.94 -18.91
N ASN A 339 5.80 16.69 -18.97
CA ASN A 339 4.45 16.25 -18.64
C ASN A 339 3.85 15.44 -19.82
N ASP A 340 4.57 14.37 -20.20
CA ASP A 340 4.28 13.51 -21.35
C ASP A 340 3.53 12.23 -20.94
N THR A 341 3.23 12.05 -19.65
CA THR A 341 2.47 10.90 -19.13
C THR A 341 1.11 10.82 -19.83
N GLN A 342 0.86 9.72 -20.52
CA GLN A 342 -0.38 9.49 -21.24
C GLN A 342 -1.53 9.17 -20.27
N ILE A 343 -2.71 9.68 -20.56
CA ILE A 343 -3.93 9.35 -19.81
C ILE A 343 -4.71 8.31 -20.61
N VAL A 344 -5.01 7.17 -19.97
CA VAL A 344 -5.76 6.07 -20.56
C VAL A 344 -7.06 5.88 -19.78
N ALA A 345 -8.21 6.08 -20.44
CA ALA A 345 -9.52 5.85 -19.83
C ALA A 345 -9.83 4.35 -19.79
N HIS A 346 -9.87 3.78 -18.59
CA HIS A 346 -10.10 2.35 -18.34
C HIS A 346 -11.54 1.98 -18.67
N ARG A 347 -11.74 1.12 -19.68
CA ARG A 347 -13.07 0.69 -20.16
C ARG A 347 -14.01 1.84 -20.52
N GLY A 348 -13.47 2.98 -20.96
CA GLY A 348 -14.21 4.21 -21.23
C GLY A 348 -14.51 5.05 -19.98
N ASP A 349 -15.59 5.84 -20.03
CA ASP A 349 -16.08 6.61 -18.88
C ASP A 349 -17.10 5.79 -18.09
N THR A 350 -16.61 5.09 -17.08
CA THR A 350 -17.43 4.21 -16.23
C THR A 350 -18.23 4.96 -15.17
N LYS A 351 -18.17 6.29 -15.11
CA LYS A 351 -19.03 7.11 -14.24
C LYS A 351 -20.34 7.45 -14.91
N ARG A 352 -20.33 7.71 -16.23
CA ARG A 352 -21.51 8.14 -17.00
C ARG A 352 -22.16 7.03 -17.83
N ALA A 353 -21.50 5.88 -17.97
CA ALA A 353 -22.01 4.73 -18.70
C ALA A 353 -21.54 3.41 -18.09
N VAL A 354 -22.11 2.31 -18.59
CA VAL A 354 -21.62 0.97 -18.29
C VAL A 354 -20.25 0.79 -18.93
N GLU A 355 -19.31 0.20 -18.21
CA GLU A 355 -17.96 -0.10 -18.71
C GLU A 355 -17.99 -0.86 -20.06
N ASN A 356 -17.00 -0.62 -20.91
CA ASN A 356 -16.85 -1.28 -22.21
C ASN A 356 -18.00 -1.05 -23.21
N SER A 357 -18.95 -0.16 -22.92
CA SER A 357 -20.04 0.17 -23.86
C SER A 357 -19.64 1.23 -24.90
N LEU A 358 -20.42 1.35 -25.97
CA LEU A 358 -20.25 2.42 -26.96
C LEU A 358 -20.47 3.81 -26.35
N GLU A 359 -21.41 3.94 -25.39
CA GLU A 359 -21.62 5.18 -24.65
C GLU A 359 -20.40 5.55 -23.81
N SER A 360 -19.78 4.57 -23.13
CA SER A 360 -18.59 4.82 -22.31
C SER A 360 -17.41 5.33 -23.15
N LEU A 361 -17.23 4.80 -24.37
CA LEU A 361 -16.23 5.30 -25.34
C LEU A 361 -16.54 6.74 -25.74
N LYS A 362 -17.79 7.02 -26.08
CA LYS A 362 -18.23 8.35 -26.52
C LYS A 362 -18.02 9.40 -25.43
N TYR A 363 -18.42 9.09 -24.21
CA TYR A 363 -18.24 9.97 -23.06
C TYR A 363 -16.77 10.17 -22.70
N ALA A 364 -15.94 9.12 -22.72
CA ALA A 364 -14.51 9.25 -22.50
C ALA A 364 -13.84 10.17 -23.53
N ASN A 365 -14.21 10.07 -24.81
CA ASN A 365 -13.64 10.90 -25.89
C ASN A 365 -13.88 12.41 -25.69
N GLU A 366 -14.93 12.82 -24.96
CA GLU A 366 -15.17 14.24 -24.65
C GLU A 366 -14.00 14.88 -23.89
N PHE A 367 -13.31 14.09 -23.05
CA PHE A 367 -12.13 14.53 -22.32
C PHE A 367 -10.83 14.42 -23.13
N LYS A 368 -10.86 13.76 -24.30
CA LYS A 368 -9.70 13.51 -25.19
C LYS A 368 -8.52 12.82 -24.49
N PRO A 369 -8.74 11.67 -23.82
CA PRO A 369 -7.63 10.89 -23.29
C PRO A 369 -6.72 10.40 -24.43
N ASP A 370 -5.45 10.15 -24.12
CA ASP A 370 -4.48 9.65 -25.09
C ASP A 370 -4.89 8.29 -25.66
N TYR A 371 -5.51 7.43 -24.84
CA TYR A 371 -6.14 6.18 -25.23
C TYR A 371 -7.44 5.95 -24.45
N VAL A 372 -8.36 5.17 -25.04
CA VAL A 372 -9.41 4.47 -24.28
C VAL A 372 -9.04 3.00 -24.26
N GLU A 373 -8.96 2.42 -23.07
CA GLU A 373 -8.71 1.00 -22.87
C GLU A 373 -10.03 0.23 -22.90
N MET A 374 -9.99 -1.00 -23.41
CA MET A 374 -11.15 -1.88 -23.51
C MET A 374 -10.74 -3.35 -23.59
N ASP A 375 -11.64 -4.23 -23.14
CA ASP A 375 -11.41 -5.67 -23.05
C ASP A 375 -12.11 -6.41 -24.20
N VAL A 376 -11.40 -7.31 -24.90
CA VAL A 376 -12.00 -8.18 -25.91
C VAL A 376 -11.92 -9.65 -25.53
N GLN A 377 -12.95 -10.39 -25.90
CA GLN A 377 -13.03 -11.86 -25.80
C GLN A 377 -13.90 -12.46 -26.91
N GLU A 378 -13.65 -13.72 -27.23
CA GLU A 378 -14.38 -14.47 -28.28
C GLU A 378 -15.56 -15.25 -27.68
N ILE A 379 -16.67 -15.34 -28.42
CA ILE A 379 -17.82 -16.20 -28.10
C ILE A 379 -17.93 -17.37 -29.09
N SER A 380 -18.84 -18.32 -28.82
CA SER A 380 -18.86 -19.64 -29.44
C SER A 380 -19.02 -19.68 -30.96
N ASP A 381 -19.58 -18.62 -31.55
CA ASP A 381 -19.73 -18.48 -33.01
C ASP A 381 -18.56 -17.74 -33.68
N GLY A 382 -17.51 -17.43 -32.92
CA GLY A 382 -16.31 -16.72 -33.38
C GLY A 382 -16.43 -15.20 -33.36
N THR A 383 -17.58 -14.65 -32.93
CA THR A 383 -17.75 -13.20 -32.78
C THR A 383 -16.86 -12.71 -31.64
N ILE A 384 -16.16 -11.59 -31.86
CA ILE A 384 -15.38 -10.92 -30.82
C ILE A 384 -16.21 -9.80 -30.22
N VAL A 385 -16.37 -9.83 -28.90
CA VAL A 385 -17.20 -8.88 -28.14
C VAL A 385 -16.34 -8.06 -27.18
N VAL A 386 -16.83 -6.88 -26.83
CA VAL A 386 -16.16 -5.98 -25.88
C VAL A 386 -16.75 -6.18 -24.49
N PHE A 387 -16.06 -6.94 -23.64
CA PHE A 387 -16.54 -7.29 -22.32
C PHE A 387 -15.40 -7.77 -21.43
N HIS A 388 -15.40 -7.43 -20.14
CA HIS A 388 -14.29 -7.72 -19.23
C HIS A 388 -14.33 -9.13 -18.63
N ASP A 389 -15.47 -9.51 -18.06
CA ASP A 389 -15.57 -10.72 -17.22
C ASP A 389 -15.82 -11.97 -18.06
N PRO A 390 -15.40 -13.17 -17.61
CA PRO A 390 -15.70 -14.42 -18.31
C PRO A 390 -17.18 -14.83 -18.19
N ASP A 391 -17.95 -14.15 -17.34
CA ASP A 391 -19.36 -14.42 -17.08
C ASP A 391 -20.17 -13.13 -16.86
N LEU A 392 -21.49 -13.23 -16.98
CA LEU A 392 -22.41 -12.10 -16.83
C LEU A 392 -22.72 -11.75 -15.37
N LYS A 393 -22.12 -12.43 -14.38
CA LYS A 393 -22.59 -12.40 -12.99
C LYS A 393 -22.54 -11.02 -12.34
N ARG A 394 -21.56 -10.19 -12.71
CA ARG A 394 -21.30 -8.89 -12.08
C ARG A 394 -22.23 -7.79 -12.61
N ILE A 395 -22.36 -7.69 -13.93
CA ILE A 395 -23.07 -6.59 -14.59
C ILE A 395 -24.16 -7.04 -15.56
N GLY A 396 -24.34 -8.32 -15.83
CA GLY A 396 -25.41 -8.83 -16.68
C GLY A 396 -26.64 -9.26 -15.89
N THR A 397 -27.62 -9.82 -16.61
CA THR A 397 -28.91 -10.25 -16.05
C THR A 397 -28.86 -11.62 -15.37
N ASN A 398 -27.77 -12.38 -15.55
CA ASN A 398 -27.62 -13.76 -15.10
C ASN A 398 -26.14 -14.08 -14.81
N SER A 399 -25.84 -15.31 -14.40
CA SER A 399 -24.48 -15.75 -14.04
C SER A 399 -23.85 -16.72 -15.05
N ASN A 400 -24.32 -16.72 -16.30
CA ASN A 400 -23.79 -17.61 -17.33
C ASN A 400 -22.43 -17.12 -17.81
N ALA A 401 -21.56 -18.07 -18.19
CA ALA A 401 -20.34 -17.76 -18.91
C ALA A 401 -20.67 -17.12 -20.27
N ILE A 402 -19.82 -16.20 -20.74
CA ILE A 402 -20.07 -15.49 -22.00
C ILE A 402 -19.71 -16.32 -23.24
N TYR A 403 -18.66 -17.16 -23.14
CA TYR A 403 -18.18 -17.96 -24.27
C TYR A 403 -19.27 -18.81 -24.95
N PRO A 404 -20.17 -19.53 -24.25
CA PRO A 404 -21.18 -20.38 -24.89
C PRO A 404 -22.29 -19.63 -25.67
N TYR A 405 -22.33 -18.30 -25.63
CA TYR A 405 -23.34 -17.52 -26.35
C TYR A 405 -23.05 -17.48 -27.86
N THR A 406 -24.12 -17.29 -28.64
CA THR A 406 -24.04 -16.76 -30.01
C THR A 406 -24.27 -15.24 -29.98
N TRP A 407 -23.87 -14.52 -31.02
CA TRP A 407 -24.14 -13.09 -31.11
C TRP A 407 -25.64 -12.79 -31.15
N GLU A 408 -26.43 -13.66 -31.78
CA GLU A 408 -27.90 -13.53 -31.80
C GLU A 408 -28.51 -13.55 -30.39
N ASP A 409 -27.93 -14.32 -29.47
CA ASP A 409 -28.39 -14.40 -28.10
C ASP A 409 -27.80 -13.27 -27.24
N LEU A 410 -26.49 -13.03 -27.35
CA LEU A 410 -25.78 -12.09 -26.50
C LEU A 410 -26.13 -10.63 -26.79
N SER A 411 -26.44 -10.28 -28.05
CA SER A 411 -26.87 -8.93 -28.43
C SER A 411 -28.18 -8.47 -27.76
N LYS A 412 -28.94 -9.40 -27.18
CA LYS A 412 -30.18 -9.14 -26.45
C LYS A 412 -29.96 -8.99 -24.93
N GLU A 413 -28.77 -9.29 -24.43
CA GLU A 413 -28.46 -9.19 -23.00
C GLU A 413 -28.25 -7.72 -22.61
N THR A 414 -29.00 -7.28 -21.59
CA THR A 414 -28.79 -5.98 -20.96
C THR A 414 -27.69 -6.09 -19.92
N ILE A 415 -26.80 -5.11 -19.92
CA ILE A 415 -25.78 -4.94 -18.87
C ILE A 415 -26.10 -3.68 -18.07
N THR A 416 -25.93 -3.75 -16.76
CA THR A 416 -26.24 -2.69 -15.80
C THR A 416 -25.08 -2.49 -14.86
N SER A 417 -24.62 -1.24 -14.74
CA SER A 417 -23.59 -0.85 -13.77
C SER A 417 -23.82 0.58 -13.31
N LYS A 418 -23.68 0.83 -12.00
CA LYS A 418 -23.82 2.16 -11.37
C LYS A 418 -25.11 2.93 -11.75
N GLY A 419 -26.21 2.23 -12.00
CA GLY A 419 -27.50 2.83 -12.38
C GLY A 419 -27.65 3.17 -13.86
N HIS A 420 -26.67 2.80 -14.69
CA HIS A 420 -26.74 2.89 -16.15
C HIS A 420 -27.01 1.52 -16.75
N GLU A 421 -27.69 1.50 -17.89
CA GLU A 421 -27.95 0.29 -18.69
C GLU A 421 -27.37 0.46 -20.09
N SER A 422 -26.86 -0.64 -20.66
CA SER A 422 -26.37 -0.70 -22.04
C SER A 422 -26.47 -2.14 -22.56
N THR A 423 -25.94 -2.38 -23.75
CA THR A 423 -25.76 -3.71 -24.37
C THR A 423 -24.29 -3.96 -24.63
N ILE A 424 -23.90 -5.23 -24.74
CA ILE A 424 -22.51 -5.62 -25.05
C ILE A 424 -22.24 -5.34 -26.54
N PRO A 425 -21.26 -4.50 -26.91
CA PRO A 425 -20.95 -4.25 -28.31
C PRO A 425 -20.03 -5.33 -28.89
N THR A 426 -20.10 -5.53 -30.20
CA THR A 426 -19.06 -6.25 -30.93
C THR A 426 -17.78 -5.40 -31.00
N PHE A 427 -16.63 -6.07 -31.11
CA PHE A 427 -15.37 -5.37 -31.32
C PHE A 427 -15.37 -4.54 -32.61
N LYS A 428 -16.07 -5.02 -33.65
CA LYS A 428 -16.25 -4.30 -34.90
C LYS A 428 -16.98 -2.98 -34.72
N GLU A 429 -18.14 -2.98 -34.05
CA GLU A 429 -18.91 -1.75 -33.76
C GLU A 429 -18.08 -0.75 -32.94
N TYR A 430 -17.32 -1.26 -31.98
CA TYR A 430 -16.45 -0.43 -31.15
C TYR A 430 -15.32 0.23 -31.97
N MET A 431 -14.67 -0.49 -32.88
CA MET A 431 -13.65 0.06 -33.78
C MET A 431 -14.20 1.08 -34.77
N GLU A 432 -15.41 0.83 -35.31
CA GLU A 432 -16.08 1.78 -36.20
C GLU A 432 -16.38 3.11 -35.48
N LEU A 433 -16.87 3.05 -34.23
CA LEU A 433 -17.10 4.23 -33.41
C LEU A 433 -15.79 4.93 -33.06
N ALA A 434 -14.77 4.21 -32.60
CA ALA A 434 -13.46 4.76 -32.25
C ALA A 434 -12.83 5.53 -33.42
N ARG A 435 -12.89 4.95 -34.63
CA ARG A 435 -12.44 5.60 -35.87
C ARG A 435 -13.19 6.90 -36.14
N SER A 436 -14.53 6.88 -36.00
CA SER A 436 -15.35 8.08 -36.23
C SER A 436 -15.04 9.22 -35.24
N LEU A 437 -14.62 8.86 -34.02
CA LEU A 437 -14.22 9.79 -32.97
C LEU A 437 -12.73 10.19 -33.05
N ASN A 438 -11.96 9.59 -33.97
CA ASN A 438 -10.50 9.71 -34.04
C ASN A 438 -9.83 9.43 -32.66
N GLN A 439 -10.35 8.44 -31.93
CA GLN A 439 -9.88 8.05 -30.60
C GLN A 439 -8.94 6.85 -30.72
N LYS A 440 -7.74 6.95 -30.14
CA LYS A 440 -6.83 5.79 -30.06
C LYS A 440 -7.31 4.81 -29.00
N ILE A 441 -7.10 3.52 -29.25
CA ILE A 441 -7.59 2.42 -28.39
C ILE A 441 -6.44 1.58 -27.86
N MET A 442 -6.54 1.19 -26.59
CA MET A 442 -5.69 0.17 -25.97
C MET A 442 -6.52 -1.09 -25.77
N VAL A 443 -6.26 -2.13 -26.54
CA VAL A 443 -7.03 -3.38 -26.50
C VAL A 443 -6.38 -4.34 -25.52
N GLU A 444 -7.07 -4.70 -24.45
CA GLU A 444 -6.73 -5.87 -23.65
C GLU A 444 -7.29 -7.14 -24.30
N ILE A 445 -6.39 -8.02 -24.74
CA ILE A 445 -6.73 -9.34 -25.26
C ILE A 445 -6.95 -10.26 -24.06
N LYS A 446 -8.21 -10.59 -23.74
CA LYS A 446 -8.52 -11.67 -22.79
C LYS A 446 -8.39 -12.99 -23.53
N ALA A 447 -7.50 -13.86 -23.06
CA ALA A 447 -7.27 -15.18 -23.65
C ALA A 447 -7.83 -16.27 -22.73
N HIS A 448 -8.55 -17.21 -23.34
CA HIS A 448 -9.12 -18.37 -22.71
C HIS A 448 -8.70 -19.64 -23.46
N LYS A 449 -8.74 -20.79 -22.77
CA LYS A 449 -8.43 -22.09 -23.40
C LYS A 449 -9.47 -22.52 -24.44
N THR A 450 -10.64 -21.89 -24.40
CA THR A 450 -11.77 -22.16 -25.30
C THR A 450 -11.67 -21.40 -26.60
N ASP A 451 -10.82 -20.38 -26.69
CA ASP A 451 -10.71 -19.54 -27.87
C ASP A 451 -10.26 -20.34 -29.11
N SER A 452 -10.74 -19.90 -30.26
CA SER A 452 -10.37 -20.43 -31.57
C SER A 452 -8.90 -20.15 -31.88
N PRO A 453 -8.25 -21.01 -32.68
CA PRO A 453 -6.91 -20.71 -33.20
C PRO A 453 -6.83 -19.39 -33.98
N GLU A 454 -7.95 -18.95 -34.55
CA GLU A 454 -8.08 -17.74 -35.36
C GLU A 454 -8.29 -16.47 -34.52
N TYR A 455 -8.60 -16.56 -33.23
CA TYR A 455 -8.99 -15.43 -32.38
C TYR A 455 -8.05 -14.21 -32.51
N LEU A 456 -6.73 -14.42 -32.32
CA LEU A 456 -5.73 -13.34 -32.44
C LEU A 456 -5.63 -12.76 -33.86
N ALA A 457 -5.87 -13.59 -34.88
CA ALA A 457 -5.88 -13.14 -36.27
C ALA A 457 -7.15 -12.33 -36.59
N ASN A 458 -8.29 -12.74 -36.06
CA ASN A 458 -9.58 -12.06 -36.20
C ASN A 458 -9.56 -10.67 -35.54
N ILE A 459 -8.94 -10.53 -34.36
CA ILE A 459 -8.72 -9.21 -33.73
C ILE A 459 -7.99 -8.27 -34.70
N MET A 460 -6.84 -8.70 -35.23
CA MET A 460 -6.06 -7.87 -36.15
C MET A 460 -6.84 -7.56 -37.43
N GLN A 461 -7.55 -8.54 -37.99
CA GLN A 461 -8.34 -8.34 -39.20
C GLN A 461 -9.42 -7.27 -39.02
N ILE A 462 -10.16 -7.29 -37.91
CA ILE A 462 -11.17 -6.25 -37.61
C ILE A 462 -10.54 -4.85 -37.54
N ILE A 463 -9.35 -4.74 -36.95
CA ILE A 463 -8.61 -3.46 -36.86
C ILE A 463 -8.15 -2.99 -38.25
N ARG A 464 -7.67 -3.90 -39.11
CA ARG A 464 -7.28 -3.58 -40.50
C ARG A 464 -8.48 -3.11 -41.31
N ASP A 465 -9.60 -3.80 -41.20
CA ASP A 465 -10.84 -3.48 -41.91
C ASP A 465 -11.39 -2.10 -41.48
N ALA A 466 -11.11 -1.69 -40.24
CA ALA A 466 -11.41 -0.37 -39.71
C ALA A 466 -10.34 0.70 -40.03
N ASP A 467 -9.22 0.37 -40.69
CA ASP A 467 -8.09 1.28 -40.94
C ASP A 467 -7.52 1.91 -39.65
N MET A 468 -7.49 1.13 -38.56
CA MET A 468 -7.12 1.60 -37.20
C MET A 468 -5.75 1.10 -36.73
N GLU A 469 -4.97 0.39 -37.56
CA GLU A 469 -3.70 -0.25 -37.15
C GLU A 469 -2.70 0.71 -36.49
N HIS A 470 -2.64 1.98 -36.92
CA HIS A 470 -1.74 2.99 -36.35
C HIS A 470 -2.28 3.70 -35.09
N MET A 471 -3.51 3.39 -34.71
CA MET A 471 -4.23 4.01 -33.58
C MET A 471 -4.51 3.02 -32.45
N VAL A 472 -4.02 1.78 -32.56
CA VAL A 472 -4.26 0.73 -31.57
C VAL A 472 -2.95 0.26 -30.92
N SER A 473 -2.98 0.11 -29.61
CA SER A 473 -1.99 -0.65 -28.83
C SER A 473 -2.64 -1.88 -28.22
N PHE A 474 -1.85 -2.91 -27.92
CA PHE A 474 -2.35 -4.18 -27.39
C PHE A 474 -1.72 -4.50 -26.06
N GLN A 475 -2.50 -5.09 -25.16
CA GLN A 475 -2.00 -5.64 -23.92
C GLN A 475 -2.71 -6.94 -23.55
N SER A 476 -2.14 -7.73 -22.64
CA SER A 476 -2.82 -8.90 -22.08
C SER A 476 -2.24 -9.27 -20.72
N LEU A 477 -3.09 -9.81 -19.84
CA LEU A 477 -2.67 -10.52 -18.64
C LEU A 477 -2.16 -11.93 -18.95
N ASP A 478 -2.50 -12.51 -20.11
CA ASP A 478 -1.94 -13.78 -20.58
C ASP A 478 -0.62 -13.55 -21.33
N LYS A 479 0.48 -13.97 -20.69
CA LYS A 479 1.84 -13.84 -21.25
C LYS A 479 1.99 -14.54 -22.60
N ASN A 480 1.39 -15.70 -22.79
CA ASN A 480 1.52 -16.45 -24.05
C ASN A 480 0.76 -15.74 -25.17
N ALA A 481 -0.45 -15.25 -24.89
CA ALA A 481 -1.26 -14.53 -25.87
C ALA A 481 -0.51 -13.31 -26.41
N ILE A 482 0.03 -12.44 -25.53
CA ILE A 482 0.69 -11.20 -25.99
C ILE A 482 2.04 -11.47 -26.68
N VAL A 483 2.81 -12.45 -26.21
CA VAL A 483 4.08 -12.82 -26.85
C VAL A 483 3.83 -13.42 -28.23
N ASN A 484 2.83 -14.30 -28.37
CA ASN A 484 2.44 -14.86 -29.65
C ASN A 484 1.90 -13.77 -30.58
N PHE A 485 1.09 -12.84 -30.06
CA PHE A 485 0.57 -11.70 -30.83
C PHE A 485 1.70 -10.83 -31.37
N LYS A 486 2.70 -10.47 -30.54
CA LYS A 486 3.88 -9.71 -31.00
C LYS A 486 4.72 -10.48 -32.02
N ALA A 487 4.83 -11.81 -31.89
CA ALA A 487 5.53 -12.62 -32.86
C ALA A 487 4.82 -12.65 -34.23
N MET A 488 3.49 -12.71 -34.25
CA MET A 488 2.68 -12.65 -35.47
C MET A 488 2.67 -11.24 -36.09
N TYR A 489 2.68 -10.20 -35.25
CA TYR A 489 2.61 -8.79 -35.67
C TYR A 489 3.74 -7.95 -35.06
N PRO A 490 4.98 -8.06 -35.56
CA PRO A 490 6.15 -7.42 -34.94
C PRO A 490 6.06 -5.89 -34.80
N ASN A 491 5.31 -5.23 -35.68
CA ASN A 491 5.12 -3.78 -35.68
C ASN A 491 4.03 -3.31 -34.71
N ALA A 492 3.21 -4.21 -34.16
CA ALA A 492 2.20 -3.85 -33.18
C ALA A 492 2.87 -3.39 -31.88
N TYR A 493 2.35 -2.32 -31.28
CA TYR A 493 2.81 -1.85 -29.98
C TYR A 493 2.15 -2.69 -28.88
N THR A 494 2.91 -3.55 -28.21
CA THR A 494 2.38 -4.56 -27.28
C THR A 494 2.88 -4.38 -25.86
N GLY A 495 2.06 -4.74 -24.88
CA GLY A 495 2.44 -4.67 -23.47
C GLY A 495 1.92 -5.83 -22.64
N TYR A 496 2.68 -6.20 -21.61
CA TYR A 496 2.24 -7.24 -20.66
C TYR A 496 1.63 -6.62 -19.41
N ILE A 497 0.46 -7.11 -19.02
CA ILE A 497 -0.24 -6.69 -17.80
C ILE A 497 0.28 -7.51 -16.62
N ILE A 498 0.61 -6.83 -15.53
CA ILE A 498 1.11 -7.42 -14.29
C ILE A 498 0.21 -6.95 -13.15
N GLY A 499 -0.74 -7.81 -12.74
CA GLY A 499 -1.64 -7.53 -11.62
C GLY A 499 -1.01 -7.69 -10.23
N PHE A 500 0.09 -8.41 -10.13
CA PHE A 500 0.86 -8.54 -8.90
C PHE A 500 2.33 -8.84 -9.22
N ASN A 501 3.25 -8.11 -8.60
CA ASN A 501 4.66 -8.41 -8.66
C ASN A 501 5.41 -7.98 -7.37
N LEU A 502 6.14 -8.92 -6.77
CA LEU A 502 7.13 -8.65 -5.75
C LEU A 502 8.53 -9.03 -6.25
N GLY A 503 9.42 -8.05 -6.36
CA GLY A 503 10.80 -8.26 -6.83
C GLY A 503 11.10 -7.53 -8.13
N GLY A 504 11.95 -8.12 -8.97
CA GLY A 504 12.31 -7.56 -10.27
C GLY A 504 11.39 -8.01 -11.41
N ILE A 505 11.55 -7.39 -12.58
CA ILE A 505 10.79 -7.72 -13.79
C ILE A 505 11.66 -8.50 -14.78
N GLU A 506 11.16 -9.64 -15.24
CA GLU A 506 11.80 -10.43 -16.29
C GLU A 506 11.71 -9.71 -17.65
N PRO A 507 12.81 -9.62 -18.43
CA PRO A 507 12.77 -9.09 -19.79
C PRO A 507 11.87 -9.92 -20.71
N MET A 508 10.98 -9.24 -21.43
CA MET A 508 10.05 -9.89 -22.35
C MET A 508 10.01 -9.19 -23.72
N PRO A 509 9.62 -9.92 -24.79
CA PRO A 509 9.49 -9.36 -26.13
C PRO A 509 8.17 -8.56 -26.26
N VAL A 510 8.00 -7.55 -25.43
CA VAL A 510 6.91 -6.57 -25.45
C VAL A 510 7.50 -5.17 -25.43
N ASP A 511 6.76 -4.15 -25.83
CA ASP A 511 7.24 -2.76 -25.88
C ASP A 511 7.03 -2.01 -24.55
N PHE A 512 6.02 -2.41 -23.76
CA PHE A 512 5.72 -1.81 -22.46
C PHE A 512 5.24 -2.83 -21.41
N TYR A 513 5.22 -2.40 -20.16
CA TYR A 513 4.59 -3.12 -19.05
C TYR A 513 3.46 -2.26 -18.48
N SER A 514 2.31 -2.89 -18.21
CA SER A 514 1.18 -2.28 -17.51
C SER A 514 1.06 -2.91 -16.13
N ILE A 515 1.43 -2.19 -15.07
CA ILE A 515 1.65 -2.77 -13.73
C ILE A 515 0.70 -2.16 -12.72
N GLU A 516 0.13 -3.01 -11.88
CA GLU A 516 -0.71 -2.58 -10.76
C GLU A 516 0.10 -1.73 -9.77
N ASP A 517 -0.48 -0.63 -9.28
CA ASP A 517 0.25 0.42 -8.57
C ASP A 517 1.04 -0.07 -7.33
N THR A 518 0.48 -1.02 -6.57
CA THR A 518 1.13 -1.57 -5.37
C THR A 518 2.34 -2.44 -5.70
N SER A 519 2.45 -2.88 -6.95
CA SER A 519 3.58 -3.65 -7.48
C SER A 519 4.68 -2.76 -8.09
N ILE A 520 4.45 -1.45 -8.23
CA ILE A 520 5.44 -0.52 -8.78
C ILE A 520 6.41 -0.08 -7.68
N THR A 521 7.60 -0.69 -7.68
CA THR A 521 8.69 -0.35 -6.77
C THR A 521 9.85 0.32 -7.50
N THR A 522 10.76 0.97 -6.77
CA THR A 522 12.01 1.52 -7.35
C THR A 522 12.81 0.47 -8.12
N ARG A 523 12.78 -0.80 -7.68
CA ARG A 523 13.45 -1.90 -8.39
C ARG A 523 12.78 -2.16 -9.75
N VAL A 524 11.44 -2.27 -9.77
CA VAL A 524 10.65 -2.47 -11.00
C VAL A 524 10.89 -1.33 -11.99
N VAL A 525 10.83 -0.07 -11.53
CA VAL A 525 11.08 1.10 -12.37
C VAL A 525 12.49 1.04 -12.99
N ASN A 526 13.50 0.68 -12.20
CA ASN A 526 14.87 0.56 -12.70
C ASN A 526 15.05 -0.59 -13.70
N ASP A 527 14.44 -1.74 -13.46
CA ASP A 527 14.48 -2.88 -14.38
C ASP A 527 13.85 -2.50 -15.73
N ILE A 528 12.68 -1.87 -15.73
CA ILE A 528 11.99 -1.42 -16.94
C ILE A 528 12.81 -0.38 -17.71
N LYS A 529 13.39 0.60 -17.00
CA LYS A 529 14.29 1.60 -17.59
C LYS A 529 15.52 0.96 -18.23
N ASN A 530 16.15 0.00 -17.56
CA ASN A 530 17.32 -0.74 -18.08
C ASN A 530 16.96 -1.56 -19.33
N GLN A 531 15.73 -2.08 -19.38
CA GLN A 531 15.20 -2.80 -20.54
C GLN A 531 14.75 -1.86 -21.67
N LYS A 532 14.77 -0.53 -21.45
CA LYS A 532 14.28 0.51 -22.38
C LYS A 532 12.83 0.27 -22.82
N LYS A 533 11.98 -0.14 -21.86
CA LYS A 533 10.54 -0.36 -22.06
C LYS A 533 9.74 0.78 -21.42
N ALA A 534 8.50 0.96 -21.86
CA ALA A 534 7.58 1.91 -21.24
C ALA A 534 6.87 1.29 -20.02
N LEU A 535 6.47 2.13 -19.05
CA LEU A 535 5.70 1.77 -17.86
C LEU A 535 4.35 2.48 -17.85
N TYR A 536 3.28 1.70 -17.78
CA TYR A 536 1.92 2.16 -17.50
C TYR A 536 1.50 1.68 -16.11
N ALA A 537 0.87 2.55 -15.33
CA ALA A 537 0.37 2.22 -14.00
C ALA A 537 -1.16 2.09 -14.01
N TRP A 538 -1.71 1.07 -13.35
CA TRP A 538 -3.15 0.86 -13.25
C TRP A 538 -3.59 0.35 -11.86
N THR A 539 -4.83 0.50 -11.42
CA THR A 539 -5.79 1.53 -11.88
C THR A 539 -5.67 2.74 -10.95
N ILE A 540 -5.28 3.89 -11.51
CA ILE A 540 -4.97 5.09 -10.73
C ILE A 540 -6.20 5.99 -10.62
N ASN A 541 -6.93 5.88 -9.50
CA ASN A 541 -8.26 6.50 -9.35
C ASN A 541 -8.32 7.67 -8.36
N THR A 542 -7.22 8.01 -7.68
CA THR A 542 -7.18 9.14 -6.74
C THR A 542 -6.27 10.24 -7.26
N SER A 543 -6.67 11.50 -7.07
CA SER A 543 -5.90 12.68 -7.48
C SER A 543 -4.46 12.66 -6.94
N ASP A 544 -4.29 12.21 -5.70
CA ASP A 544 -2.97 12.11 -5.04
C ASP A 544 -2.07 11.11 -5.77
N LEU A 545 -2.59 9.94 -6.15
CA LEU A 545 -1.83 8.94 -6.91
C LEU A 545 -1.58 9.41 -8.35
N MET A 546 -2.57 10.02 -9.00
CA MET A 546 -2.41 10.61 -10.33
C MET A 546 -1.25 11.61 -10.34
N GLU A 547 -1.21 12.50 -9.36
CA GLU A 547 -0.14 13.48 -9.22
C GLU A 547 1.24 12.82 -9.02
N VAL A 548 1.33 11.82 -8.15
CA VAL A 548 2.58 11.06 -7.93
C VAL A 548 3.06 10.43 -9.24
N TYR A 549 2.20 9.75 -9.98
CA TYR A 549 2.59 9.06 -11.21
C TYR A 549 2.92 10.04 -12.36
N ILE A 550 2.16 11.12 -12.50
CA ILE A 550 2.42 12.17 -13.50
C ILE A 550 3.76 12.86 -13.20
N ARG A 551 4.05 13.19 -11.93
CA ARG A 551 5.32 13.83 -11.54
C ARG A 551 6.53 12.91 -11.67
N THR A 552 6.35 11.61 -11.45
CA THR A 552 7.43 10.62 -11.64
C THR A 552 7.67 10.26 -13.10
N ASN A 553 6.90 10.85 -14.02
CA ASN A 553 7.01 10.71 -15.47
C ASN A 553 6.97 9.25 -15.93
N VAL A 554 5.97 8.50 -15.44
CA VAL A 554 5.61 7.22 -16.06
C VAL A 554 5.04 7.47 -17.44
N ASN A 555 5.11 6.47 -18.32
CA ASN A 555 4.67 6.64 -19.71
C ASN A 555 3.16 6.79 -19.82
N GLY A 556 2.39 6.18 -18.92
CA GLY A 556 0.96 6.43 -18.82
C GLY A 556 0.33 5.96 -17.51
N ILE A 557 -0.86 6.48 -17.24
CA ILE A 557 -1.74 6.00 -16.17
C ILE A 557 -3.06 5.53 -16.78
N ILE A 558 -3.56 4.40 -16.30
CA ILE A 558 -4.87 3.84 -16.64
C ILE A 558 -5.81 4.14 -15.48
N THR A 559 -6.96 4.77 -15.76
CA THR A 559 -7.85 5.31 -14.73
C THR A 559 -9.32 5.17 -15.12
N ASP A 560 -10.18 4.93 -14.14
CA ASP A 560 -11.64 4.99 -14.30
C ASP A 560 -12.16 6.43 -14.37
N ASP A 561 -11.31 7.41 -14.07
CA ASP A 561 -11.65 8.83 -13.96
C ASP A 561 -10.77 9.72 -14.84
N PRO A 562 -10.94 9.63 -16.18
CA PRO A 562 -10.12 10.38 -17.13
C PRO A 562 -10.26 11.90 -16.97
N GLU A 563 -11.44 12.39 -16.57
CA GLU A 563 -11.70 13.81 -16.31
C GLU A 563 -10.76 14.35 -15.23
N THR A 564 -10.79 13.74 -14.03
CA THR A 564 -9.92 14.14 -12.92
C THR A 564 -8.45 14.01 -13.29
N ALA A 565 -8.05 12.95 -13.99
CA ALA A 565 -6.67 12.76 -14.40
C ALA A 565 -6.16 13.86 -15.35
N ILE A 566 -7.00 14.29 -16.30
CA ILE A 566 -6.67 15.39 -17.20
C ILE A 566 -6.61 16.72 -16.44
N GLN A 567 -7.53 16.95 -15.50
CA GLN A 567 -7.50 18.14 -14.66
C GLN A 567 -6.23 18.20 -13.81
N VAL A 568 -5.89 17.12 -13.09
CA VAL A 568 -4.65 17.02 -12.30
C VAL A 568 -3.42 17.27 -13.18
N LYS A 569 -3.39 16.72 -14.40
CA LYS A 569 -2.31 16.96 -15.36
C LYS A 569 -2.19 18.44 -15.76
N GLN A 570 -3.31 19.16 -15.86
CA GLN A 570 -3.34 20.60 -16.13
C GLN A 570 -2.92 21.43 -14.90
N ASP A 571 -3.40 21.08 -13.71
CA ASP A 571 -3.09 21.80 -12.46
C ASP A 571 -1.61 21.72 -12.11
N ILE A 572 -0.97 20.57 -12.36
CA ILE A 572 0.49 20.41 -12.21
C ILE A 572 1.25 21.40 -13.08
N LYS A 573 0.71 21.84 -14.23
CA LYS A 573 1.32 22.87 -15.09
C LYS A 573 1.14 24.29 -14.54
N ASN A 574 0.05 24.56 -13.83
CA ASN A 574 -0.34 25.91 -13.42
C ASN A 574 0.18 26.33 -12.04
N GLY A 575 0.55 25.37 -11.17
CA GLY A 575 1.19 25.62 -9.88
C GLY A 575 0.32 25.27 -8.66
N PRO A 576 0.81 25.46 -7.42
CA PRO A 576 0.17 24.97 -6.19
C PRO A 576 -1.06 25.74 -5.70
N LEU A 577 -1.23 27.02 -6.06
CA LEU A 577 -2.39 27.79 -5.58
C LEU A 577 -3.69 27.31 -6.21
N ASP A 578 -3.68 26.95 -7.50
CA ASP A 578 -4.85 26.40 -8.20
C ASP A 578 -5.27 25.04 -7.60
N ARG A 579 -4.31 24.22 -7.15
CA ARG A 579 -4.56 22.97 -6.40
C ARG A 579 -5.31 23.21 -5.08
N LEU A 580 -4.95 24.25 -4.33
CA LEU A 580 -5.60 24.56 -3.06
C LEU A 580 -7.06 25.00 -3.28
N PHE A 581 -7.31 25.84 -4.29
CA PHE A 581 -8.66 26.29 -4.63
C PHE A 581 -9.55 25.15 -5.11
N TRP A 582 -9.05 24.25 -5.97
CA TRP A 582 -9.81 23.07 -6.41
C TRP A 582 -10.06 22.05 -5.28
N SER A 583 -9.08 21.80 -4.40
CA SER A 583 -9.29 20.91 -3.25
C SER A 583 -10.39 21.43 -2.31
N LEU A 584 -10.56 22.74 -2.23
CA LEU A 584 -11.64 23.37 -1.45
C LEU A 584 -12.98 23.32 -2.21
N GLU A 585 -12.98 23.55 -3.52
CA GLU A 585 -14.20 23.46 -4.36
C GLU A 585 -14.74 22.04 -4.47
N SER A 586 -13.89 21.04 -4.72
CA SER A 586 -14.29 19.61 -4.79
C SER A 586 -14.82 19.06 -3.46
N ILE A 587 -14.28 19.52 -2.32
CA ILE A 587 -14.84 19.21 -1.00
C ILE A 587 -16.24 19.83 -0.87
N VAL A 588 -16.44 21.07 -1.33
CA VAL A 588 -17.74 21.75 -1.30
C VAL A 588 -18.76 21.08 -2.23
N ASP A 589 -18.34 20.65 -3.41
CA ASP A 589 -19.19 19.98 -4.39
C ASP A 589 -19.56 18.55 -3.98
N SER A 590 -18.69 17.85 -3.24
CA SER A 590 -19.00 16.52 -2.68
C SER A 590 -19.99 16.55 -1.49
N ILE A 591 -20.27 17.74 -0.96
CA ILE A 591 -21.20 17.98 0.16
C ILE A 591 -22.59 18.42 -0.35
N ASN A 592 -22.71 18.80 -1.63
CA ASN A 592 -23.96 19.11 -2.31
C ASN A 592 -24.47 17.90 -3.12
#